data_AF-A0A947R2E4-F1
#
_entry.id   AF-A0A947R2E4-F1
#
_cell.length_a   1.000
_cell.length_b   1.000
_cell.length_c   1.000
_cell.angle_alpha   90.00
_cell.angle_beta   90.00
_cell.angle_gamma   90.00
#
_symmetry.space_group_name_H-M   'P 1'
#
loop_
_entity.id
_entity.type
_entity.pdbx_description
1 polymer ?
#
loop_
_entity_poly.entity_id
_entity_poly.type
_entity_poly.pdbx_seq_one_letter_code
_entity_poly.pdbx_strand_id
1 'polypeptide(L)'
;MKKIGLLCASFLLVIWVGLAGATTLDFDDSNNLGVSLGGSMTWNGQGGGHIYCEQYYDDDSIMDLNGAYVNSFQMNGMPWENYGGGYLGQIDIEAFDMNSNSVWFQTVDLSNYSSWNNWLTVSVEKNDISMIKFYSPGSSPHYNGFWPSIDNMVINESSSSPVPEPATMLLFGLGIIGISGIVRKKK
;
A
#
# COMPACT_ATOMS: atom_id res chain seq x y z
N MET A 1 -30.34 45.14 -38.94
CA MET A 1 -29.86 45.31 -37.55
C MET A 1 -30.39 44.17 -36.69
N LYS A 2 -29.50 43.41 -36.04
CA LYS A 2 -29.57 42.87 -34.65
C LYS A 2 -30.80 41.97 -34.33
N LYS A 3 -30.70 40.73 -33.83
CA LYS A 3 -29.71 40.11 -32.94
C LYS A 3 -29.71 38.57 -33.13
N ILE A 4 -28.52 38.01 -33.32
CA ILE A 4 -28.22 36.58 -33.13
C ILE A 4 -28.10 36.36 -31.62
N GLY A 5 -29.01 35.60 -31.03
CA GLY A 5 -28.97 35.21 -29.62
C GLY A 5 -28.04 34.02 -29.46
N LEU A 6 -26.78 34.30 -29.13
CA LEU A 6 -25.77 33.32 -28.73
C LEU A 6 -26.15 32.75 -27.35
N LEU A 7 -26.65 31.52 -27.29
CA LEU A 7 -26.89 30.83 -26.03
C LEU A 7 -25.58 30.13 -25.60
N CYS A 8 -24.73 30.86 -24.87
CA CYS A 8 -23.61 30.27 -24.14
C CYS A 8 -24.15 29.48 -22.94
N ALA A 9 -24.46 28.20 -23.12
CA ALA A 9 -24.64 27.28 -22.00
C ALA A 9 -23.26 26.80 -21.55
N SER A 10 -22.73 27.41 -20.48
CA SER A 10 -21.54 26.90 -19.79
C SER A 10 -21.89 25.56 -19.14
N PHE A 11 -21.48 24.45 -19.76
CA PHE A 11 -21.47 23.14 -19.12
C PHE A 11 -20.34 23.13 -18.09
N LEU A 12 -20.71 23.21 -16.81
CA LEU A 12 -19.79 22.96 -15.72
C LEU A 12 -19.50 21.45 -15.71
N LEU A 13 -18.36 21.08 -16.28
CA LEU A 13 -17.84 19.71 -16.29
C LEU A 13 -17.20 19.47 -14.91
N VAL A 14 -17.90 18.81 -13.99
CA VAL A 14 -17.29 18.30 -12.77
C VAL A 14 -16.60 16.99 -13.13
N ILE A 15 -15.29 17.08 -13.34
CA ILE A 15 -14.43 15.90 -13.48
C ILE A 15 -14.24 15.34 -12.06
N TRP A 16 -14.86 14.21 -11.77
CA TRP A 16 -14.51 13.44 -10.58
C TRP A 16 -13.14 12.81 -10.85
N VAL A 17 -12.10 13.37 -10.23
CA VAL A 17 -10.78 12.73 -10.15
C VAL A 17 -10.88 11.76 -8.98
N GLY A 18 -10.77 10.46 -9.23
CA GLY A 18 -10.68 9.47 -8.16
C GLY A 18 -9.49 9.84 -7.27
N LEU A 19 -9.75 10.22 -6.02
CA LEU A 19 -8.70 10.31 -5.02
C LEU A 19 -8.22 8.87 -4.76
N ALA A 20 -6.95 8.60 -5.04
CA ALA A 20 -6.30 7.42 -4.45
C ALA A 20 -6.39 7.58 -2.92
N GLY A 21 -7.15 6.70 -2.28
CA GLY A 21 -7.32 6.68 -0.83
C GLY A 21 -6.19 5.88 -0.19
N ALA A 22 -5.67 6.37 0.93
CA ALA A 22 -4.83 5.55 1.79
C ALA A 22 -5.68 4.46 2.45
N THR A 23 -5.17 3.23 2.45
CA THR A 23 -5.74 2.06 3.12
C THR A 23 -4.76 1.61 4.20
N THR A 24 -5.30 1.25 5.37
CA THR A 24 -4.52 0.64 6.44
C THR A 24 -4.75 -0.86 6.45
N LEU A 25 -3.67 -1.63 6.41
CA LEU A 25 -3.64 -3.06 6.71
C LEU A 25 -3.28 -3.20 8.20
N ASP A 26 -4.28 -3.48 9.02
CA ASP A 26 -4.19 -3.64 10.48
C ASP A 26 -3.94 -5.10 10.92
N PHE A 27 -3.94 -6.04 9.96
CA PHE A 27 -3.74 -7.47 10.20
C PHE A 27 -4.65 -8.09 11.28
N ASP A 28 -5.80 -7.51 11.57
CA ASP A 28 -6.72 -8.01 12.61
C ASP A 28 -7.49 -9.27 12.16
N ASP A 29 -7.65 -9.47 10.84
CA ASP A 29 -8.27 -10.68 10.26
C ASP A 29 -7.20 -11.66 9.73
N SER A 30 -6.94 -12.72 10.50
CA SER A 30 -5.99 -13.78 10.11
C SER A 30 -6.34 -14.49 8.80
N ASN A 31 -7.58 -14.38 8.32
CA ASN A 31 -8.00 -14.98 7.05
C ASN A 31 -7.78 -14.05 5.84
N ASN A 32 -7.52 -12.77 6.08
CA ASN A 32 -7.33 -11.78 5.05
C ASN A 32 -6.42 -10.63 5.52
N LEU A 33 -5.12 -10.82 5.33
CA LEU A 33 -4.10 -9.81 5.68
C LEU A 33 -3.95 -8.71 4.62
N GLY A 34 -4.57 -8.87 3.44
CA GLY A 34 -4.34 -7.99 2.28
C GLY A 34 -2.99 -8.16 1.58
N VAL A 35 -2.13 -9.06 2.09
CA VAL A 35 -0.79 -9.39 1.59
C VAL A 35 -0.52 -10.88 1.79
N SER A 36 0.54 -11.39 1.15
CA SER A 36 1.07 -12.73 1.41
C SER A 36 2.31 -12.65 2.31
N LEU A 37 2.52 -13.67 3.15
CA LEU A 37 3.70 -13.78 4.00
C LEU A 37 4.67 -14.79 3.39
N GLY A 38 5.96 -14.46 3.38
CA GLY A 38 7.04 -15.29 2.85
C GLY A 38 8.15 -15.49 3.89
N GLY A 39 8.94 -16.54 3.69
CA GLY A 39 9.89 -17.00 4.70
C GLY A 39 9.15 -17.78 5.78
N SER A 40 9.43 -17.43 7.03
CA SER A 40 8.78 -18.00 8.22
C SER A 40 7.79 -17.02 8.88
N MET A 41 7.71 -15.79 8.39
CA MET A 41 6.77 -14.76 8.84
C MET A 41 5.36 -15.31 9.00
N THR A 42 4.75 -15.04 10.16
CA THR A 42 3.45 -15.61 10.52
C THR A 42 2.58 -14.60 11.26
N TRP A 43 1.30 -14.94 11.41
CA TRP A 43 0.31 -14.14 12.12
C TRP A 43 0.17 -14.59 13.57
N ASN A 44 -0.07 -13.65 14.48
CA ASN A 44 -0.38 -13.93 15.88
C ASN A 44 -1.51 -13.01 16.38
N GLY A 45 -2.36 -13.54 17.26
CA GLY A 45 -3.46 -12.80 17.90
C GLY A 45 -3.20 -12.39 19.35
N GLN A 46 -2.06 -12.78 19.92
CA GLN A 46 -1.72 -12.43 21.30
C GLN A 46 -1.27 -10.97 21.39
N GLY A 47 -2.16 -10.10 21.86
CA GLY A 47 -1.96 -8.65 21.91
C GLY A 47 -2.74 -7.86 20.86
N GLY A 48 -3.63 -8.52 20.11
CA GLY A 48 -4.23 -7.97 18.88
C GLY A 48 -3.69 -8.71 17.65
N GLY A 49 -4.36 -8.61 16.51
CA GLY A 49 -3.87 -9.21 15.28
C GLY A 49 -2.63 -8.47 14.78
N HIS A 50 -1.58 -9.20 14.43
CA HIS A 50 -0.36 -8.66 13.86
C HIS A 50 0.41 -9.78 13.16
N ILE A 51 1.39 -9.39 12.34
CA ILE A 51 2.37 -10.32 11.77
C ILE A 51 3.71 -10.16 12.48
N TYR A 52 4.52 -11.19 12.56
CA TYR A 52 5.86 -11.11 13.14
C TYR A 52 6.85 -11.95 12.36
N CYS A 53 8.11 -11.53 12.36
CA CYS A 53 9.22 -12.32 11.82
C CYS A 53 9.41 -13.58 12.67
N GLU A 54 9.68 -14.73 12.08
CA GLU A 54 9.86 -16.00 12.82
C GLU A 54 11.05 -16.79 12.26
N GLN A 55 11.60 -17.72 13.06
CA GLN A 55 12.85 -18.46 12.81
C GLN A 55 14.08 -17.55 12.81
N TYR A 56 15.14 -17.95 13.51
CA TYR A 56 16.30 -17.07 13.73
C TYR A 56 17.15 -16.88 12.46
N TYR A 57 17.12 -17.81 11.51
CA TYR A 57 18.08 -17.86 10.39
C TYR A 57 17.44 -17.65 9.02
N ASP A 58 16.16 -17.33 8.99
CA ASP A 58 15.40 -17.22 7.75
C ASP A 58 15.00 -15.76 7.53
N ASP A 59 15.23 -15.26 6.31
CA ASP A 59 14.70 -13.97 5.91
C ASP A 59 13.19 -14.07 5.79
N ASP A 60 12.52 -13.00 6.21
CA ASP A 60 11.07 -12.89 6.21
C ASP A 60 10.61 -11.84 5.23
N SER A 61 9.38 -11.96 4.73
CA SER A 61 8.87 -11.00 3.75
C SER A 61 7.37 -10.81 3.76
N ILE A 62 6.97 -9.58 3.45
CA ILE A 62 5.61 -9.20 3.06
C ILE A 62 5.62 -9.11 1.53
N MET A 63 4.73 -9.87 0.88
CA MET A 63 4.64 -10.03 -0.57
C MET A 63 3.27 -9.60 -1.08
N ASP A 64 3.09 -9.61 -2.40
CA ASP A 64 1.84 -9.27 -3.09
C ASP A 64 1.34 -7.85 -2.80
N LEU A 65 2.26 -6.90 -2.58
CA LEU A 65 1.94 -5.47 -2.50
C LEU A 65 1.59 -4.86 -3.87
N ASN A 66 1.76 -5.62 -4.96
CA ASN A 66 1.29 -5.29 -6.31
C ASN A 66 1.72 -3.89 -6.82
N GLY A 67 2.90 -3.42 -6.41
CA GLY A 67 3.43 -2.12 -6.81
C GLY A 67 2.91 -0.94 -5.98
N ALA A 68 2.34 -1.19 -4.80
CA ALA A 68 1.72 -0.17 -3.96
C ALA A 68 2.68 0.99 -3.62
N TYR A 69 2.08 2.14 -3.32
CA TYR A 69 2.76 3.19 -2.58
C TYR A 69 2.70 2.87 -1.09
N VAL A 70 3.83 2.52 -0.48
CA VAL A 70 3.89 2.27 0.96
C VAL A 70 4.24 3.57 1.66
N ASN A 71 3.33 4.08 2.49
CA ASN A 71 3.56 5.27 3.30
C ASN A 71 4.39 4.89 4.53
N SER A 72 3.87 3.94 5.33
CA SER A 72 4.47 3.53 6.60
C SER A 72 3.99 2.16 7.07
N PHE A 73 4.63 1.64 8.11
CA PHE A 73 4.11 0.56 8.96
C PHE A 73 4.61 0.74 10.38
N GLN A 74 3.95 0.10 11.35
CA GLN A 74 4.36 0.08 12.74
C GLN A 74 5.16 -1.17 13.06
N MET A 75 6.13 -1.05 13.97
CA MET A 75 6.91 -2.19 14.45
C MET A 75 7.01 -2.20 15.99
N ASN A 76 7.02 -3.41 16.55
CA ASN A 76 7.39 -3.66 17.94
C ASN A 76 8.58 -4.61 18.00
N GLY A 77 9.45 -4.45 18.99
CA GLY A 77 10.56 -5.37 19.20
C GLY A 77 10.12 -6.74 19.72
N MET A 78 8.92 -6.83 20.31
CA MET A 78 8.34 -8.09 20.78
C MET A 78 7.57 -8.79 19.65
N PRO A 79 7.65 -10.13 19.55
CA PRO A 79 6.87 -10.93 18.59
C PRO A 79 5.40 -11.10 19.01
N TRP A 80 5.05 -10.86 20.27
CA TRP A 80 3.68 -10.83 20.79
C TRP A 80 3.62 -10.18 22.19
N GLU A 81 2.42 -9.84 22.67
CA GLU A 81 2.23 -9.20 23.97
C GLU A 81 2.70 -10.10 25.13
N ASN A 82 3.43 -9.53 26.09
CA ASN A 82 4.01 -10.23 27.25
C ASN A 82 5.11 -11.26 26.90
N TYR A 83 5.71 -11.19 25.72
CA TYR A 83 6.91 -11.95 25.42
C TYR A 83 8.05 -11.56 26.39
N GLY A 84 8.62 -12.56 27.06
CA GLY A 84 9.64 -12.37 28.10
C GLY A 84 11.07 -12.71 27.69
N GLY A 85 11.31 -12.95 26.40
CA GLY A 85 12.59 -13.45 25.88
C GLY A 85 13.25 -12.54 24.84
N GLY A 86 14.36 -13.01 24.29
CA GLY A 86 15.08 -12.36 23.19
C GLY A 86 15.95 -11.16 23.58
N TYR A 87 16.81 -10.74 22.66
CA TYR A 87 17.55 -9.48 22.74
C TYR A 87 17.06 -8.58 21.62
N LEU A 88 16.66 -7.36 21.96
CA LEU A 88 16.28 -6.38 20.95
C LEU A 88 17.51 -5.73 20.32
N GLY A 89 17.33 -5.21 19.12
CA GLY A 89 18.39 -4.49 18.44
C GLY A 89 17.93 -3.87 17.13
N GLN A 90 18.79 -3.97 16.14
CA GLN A 90 18.61 -3.39 14.82
C GLN A 90 18.21 -4.47 13.83
N ILE A 91 17.27 -4.15 12.94
CA ILE A 91 16.88 -5.01 11.83
C ILE A 91 17.02 -4.24 10.53
N ASP A 92 17.55 -4.89 9.49
CA ASP A 92 17.61 -4.33 8.15
C ASP A 92 16.38 -4.73 7.36
N ILE A 93 15.79 -3.75 6.71
CA ILE A 93 14.56 -3.90 5.94
C ILE A 93 14.80 -3.32 4.55
N GLU A 94 14.40 -4.06 3.53
CA GLU A 94 14.56 -3.66 2.13
C GLU A 94 13.29 -3.92 1.33
N ALA A 95 12.90 -2.94 0.52
CA ALA A 95 11.75 -3.05 -0.36
C ALA A 95 12.18 -3.21 -1.82
N PHE A 96 11.45 -4.03 -2.56
CA PHE A 96 11.74 -4.38 -3.94
C PHE A 96 10.56 -4.12 -4.87
N ASP A 97 10.86 -3.68 -6.09
CA ASP A 97 9.88 -3.60 -7.17
C ASP A 97 9.57 -4.97 -7.78
N MET A 98 8.63 -5.03 -8.73
CA MET A 98 8.23 -6.27 -9.42
C MET A 98 9.36 -6.93 -10.23
N ASN A 99 10.43 -6.19 -10.53
CA ASN A 99 11.61 -6.69 -11.23
C ASN A 99 12.73 -7.10 -10.25
N SER A 100 12.43 -7.14 -8.94
CA SER A 100 13.39 -7.41 -7.88
C SER A 100 14.52 -6.38 -7.76
N ASN A 101 14.29 -5.14 -8.23
CA ASN A 101 15.21 -4.04 -7.93
C ASN A 101 14.91 -3.50 -6.53
N SER A 102 15.97 -3.23 -5.76
CA SER A 102 15.86 -2.51 -4.49
C SER A 102 15.42 -1.06 -4.74
N VAL A 103 14.32 -0.65 -4.09
CA VAL A 103 13.74 0.70 -4.21
C VAL A 103 13.78 1.48 -2.89
N TRP A 104 14.00 0.79 -1.77
CA TRP A 104 14.10 1.37 -0.45
C TRP A 104 14.86 0.43 0.49
N PHE A 105 15.65 1.01 1.40
CA PHE A 105 16.38 0.29 2.43
C PHE A 105 16.45 1.13 3.70
N GLN A 106 16.28 0.49 4.86
CA GLN A 106 16.50 1.11 6.15
C GLN A 106 16.93 0.10 7.22
N THR A 107 17.90 0.49 8.04
CA THR A 107 18.18 -0.15 9.34
C THR A 107 17.30 0.48 10.42
N VAL A 108 16.48 -0.32 11.08
CA VAL A 108 15.53 0.12 12.12
C VAL A 108 16.00 -0.36 13.49
N ASP A 109 16.12 0.56 14.46
CA ASP A 109 16.49 0.25 15.85
C ASP A 109 15.24 0.10 16.74
N LEU A 110 15.00 -1.13 17.21
CA LEU A 110 13.88 -1.47 18.08
C LEU A 110 14.28 -1.67 19.55
N SER A 111 15.50 -1.30 19.95
CA SER A 111 16.02 -1.52 21.30
C SER A 111 15.16 -0.94 22.44
N ASN A 112 14.38 0.11 22.16
CA ASN A 112 13.49 0.78 23.11
C ASN A 112 12.00 0.47 22.92
N TYR A 113 11.66 -0.47 22.03
CA TYR A 113 10.29 -0.79 21.65
C TYR A 113 9.89 -2.19 22.16
N SER A 114 10.19 -2.47 23.44
CA SER A 114 9.86 -3.72 24.12
C SER A 114 8.47 -3.73 24.76
N SER A 115 7.84 -2.56 24.91
CA SER A 115 6.51 -2.42 25.48
C SER A 115 5.47 -2.56 24.39
N TRP A 116 4.43 -3.36 24.63
CA TRP A 116 3.31 -3.51 23.68
C TRP A 116 2.53 -2.21 23.45
N ASN A 117 2.63 -1.24 24.35
CA ASN A 117 2.03 0.09 24.19
C ASN A 117 2.96 1.10 23.48
N ASN A 118 4.15 0.67 23.05
CA ASN A 118 5.14 1.53 22.39
C ASN A 118 5.58 0.92 21.06
N TRP A 119 4.97 1.37 19.98
CA TRP A 119 5.28 0.93 18.61
C TRP A 119 6.02 2.04 17.85
N LEU A 120 7.05 1.64 17.10
CA LEU A 120 7.78 2.54 16.22
C LEU A 120 7.03 2.64 14.90
N THR A 121 6.74 3.86 14.43
CA THR A 121 6.31 4.06 13.04
C THR A 121 7.53 4.19 12.13
N VAL A 122 7.67 3.28 11.18
CA VAL A 122 8.69 3.31 10.13
C VAL A 122 8.10 3.99 8.89
N SER A 123 8.72 5.09 8.45
CA SER A 123 8.30 5.85 7.27
C SER A 123 9.04 5.35 6.04
N VAL A 124 8.29 4.96 5.01
CA VAL A 124 8.81 4.39 3.76
C VAL A 124 8.69 5.42 2.65
N GLU A 125 7.46 5.92 2.40
CA GLU A 125 7.12 6.95 1.41
C GLU A 125 7.62 6.63 -0.01
N LYS A 126 7.37 5.41 -0.48
CA LYS A 126 7.87 4.91 -1.78
C LYS A 126 6.80 4.21 -2.60
N ASN A 127 6.82 4.48 -3.91
CA ASN A 127 6.02 3.84 -4.94
C ASN A 127 6.63 2.52 -5.43
N ASP A 128 5.81 1.77 -6.16
CA ASP A 128 6.19 0.57 -6.93
C ASP A 128 6.78 -0.55 -6.08
N ILE A 129 6.37 -0.66 -4.81
CA ILE A 129 6.81 -1.75 -3.93
C ILE A 129 5.95 -2.98 -4.18
N SER A 130 6.60 -4.12 -4.45
CA SER A 130 5.96 -5.43 -4.59
C SER A 130 6.25 -6.36 -3.42
N MET A 131 7.40 -6.17 -2.75
CA MET A 131 7.85 -6.99 -1.64
C MET A 131 8.63 -6.14 -0.64
N ILE A 132 8.47 -6.41 0.65
CA ILE A 132 9.32 -5.90 1.73
C ILE A 132 9.97 -7.11 2.41
N LYS A 133 11.30 -7.12 2.51
CA LYS A 133 12.09 -8.15 3.15
C LYS A 133 12.66 -7.65 4.48
N PHE A 134 12.66 -8.53 5.47
CA PHE A 134 13.26 -8.38 6.78
C PHE A 134 14.43 -9.37 6.86
N TYR A 135 15.64 -8.87 7.00
CA TYR A 135 16.84 -9.70 6.96
C TYR A 135 17.09 -10.41 8.28
N SER A 136 17.37 -11.71 8.18
CA SER A 136 17.80 -12.54 9.30
C SER A 136 19.18 -12.13 9.83
N PRO A 137 19.45 -12.36 11.13
CA PRO A 137 20.79 -12.20 11.68
C PRO A 137 21.80 -13.18 11.09
N GLY A 138 23.03 -12.74 10.85
CA GLY A 138 24.12 -13.67 10.52
C GLY A 138 25.45 -13.03 10.21
N SER A 139 25.47 -12.04 9.32
CA SER A 139 26.69 -11.36 8.92
C SER A 139 26.43 -9.88 8.67
N SER A 140 27.48 -9.07 8.81
CA SER A 140 27.48 -7.64 8.49
C SER A 140 26.61 -7.32 7.27
N PRO A 141 25.65 -6.37 7.34
CA PRO A 141 25.28 -5.53 8.50
C PRO A 141 24.26 -6.13 9.47
N HIS A 142 23.75 -7.34 9.21
CA HIS A 142 22.64 -7.99 9.92
C HIS A 142 23.11 -8.69 11.22
N TYR A 143 23.47 -7.91 12.24
CA TYR A 143 24.12 -8.45 13.45
C TYR A 143 23.18 -8.90 14.57
N ASN A 144 21.98 -8.32 14.66
CA ASN A 144 21.09 -8.52 15.80
C ASN A 144 19.80 -9.23 15.37
N GLY A 145 19.63 -10.45 15.88
CA GLY A 145 18.48 -11.29 15.56
C GLY A 145 17.40 -11.18 16.60
N PHE A 146 16.25 -10.69 16.21
CA PHE A 146 15.03 -10.72 17.00
C PHE A 146 13.83 -10.82 16.08
N TRP A 147 12.68 -11.10 16.66
CA TRP A 147 11.44 -11.37 15.96
C TRP A 147 10.49 -10.19 16.17
N PRO A 148 10.66 -9.08 15.42
CA PRO A 148 9.76 -7.95 15.56
C PRO A 148 8.37 -8.29 15.05
N SER A 149 7.39 -7.62 15.64
CA SER A 149 6.03 -7.54 15.09
C SER A 149 5.92 -6.37 14.11
N ILE A 150 5.04 -6.51 13.12
CA ILE A 150 4.65 -5.48 12.17
C ILE A 150 3.13 -5.35 12.23
N ASP A 151 2.66 -4.10 12.22
CA ASP A 151 1.23 -3.78 12.25
C ASP A 151 0.94 -2.44 11.53
N ASN A 152 -0.34 -2.13 11.30
CA ASN A 152 -0.85 -0.85 10.82
C ASN A 152 -0.08 -0.30 9.61
N MET A 153 0.09 -1.14 8.57
CA MET A 153 0.74 -0.73 7.34
C MET A 153 -0.18 0.17 6.53
N VAL A 154 0.27 1.37 6.20
CA VAL A 154 -0.51 2.34 5.43
C VAL A 154 -0.01 2.33 3.99
N ILE A 155 -0.87 1.92 3.06
CA ILE A 155 -0.58 1.87 1.63
C ILE A 155 -1.57 2.73 0.84
N ASN A 156 -1.12 3.29 -0.28
CA ASN A 156 -2.01 3.78 -1.31
C ASN A 156 -1.91 2.82 -2.47
N GLU A 157 -3.05 2.48 -3.06
CA GLU A 157 -3.04 1.75 -4.32
C GLU A 157 -2.18 2.52 -5.32
N SER A 158 -1.32 1.81 -6.05
CA SER A 158 -0.61 2.39 -7.19
C SER A 158 -1.67 3.05 -8.04
N SER A 159 -1.47 4.33 -8.36
CA SER A 159 -2.41 5.06 -9.20
C SER A 159 -2.52 4.33 -10.53
N SER A 160 -3.48 3.41 -10.64
CA SER A 160 -4.03 3.08 -11.93
C SER A 160 -4.52 4.42 -12.43
N SER A 161 -3.85 4.96 -13.45
CA SER A 161 -4.29 6.21 -14.07
C SER A 161 -5.79 6.05 -14.27
N PRO A 162 -6.65 6.93 -13.71
CA PRO A 162 -8.08 6.77 -13.86
C PRO A 162 -8.34 6.63 -15.35
N VAL A 163 -8.71 5.42 -15.77
CA VAL A 163 -8.93 5.13 -17.18
C VAL A 163 -10.02 6.11 -17.57
N PRO A 164 -9.76 7.05 -18.50
CA PRO A 164 -10.82 7.93 -18.94
C PRO A 164 -11.90 7.01 -19.49
N GLU A 165 -13.04 6.93 -18.79
CA GLU A 165 -14.21 6.28 -19.35
C GLU A 165 -14.38 6.87 -20.74
N PRO A 166 -14.35 6.01 -21.76
CA PRO A 166 -13.75 6.47 -22.99
C PRO A 166 -14.68 7.53 -23.56
N ALA A 167 -14.07 8.58 -24.14
CA ALA A 167 -14.77 9.60 -24.90
C ALA A 167 -15.79 8.99 -25.90
N THR A 168 -15.70 7.69 -26.19
CA THR A 168 -16.70 6.81 -26.79
C THR A 168 -18.12 6.93 -26.21
N MET A 169 -18.36 7.02 -24.89
CA MET A 169 -19.74 7.13 -24.37
C MET A 169 -20.35 8.50 -24.71
N LEU A 170 -19.56 9.56 -24.57
CA LEU A 170 -19.93 10.92 -24.98
C LEU A 170 -20.08 11.01 -26.51
N LEU A 171 -19.15 10.43 -27.28
CA LEU A 171 -19.16 10.39 -28.74
C LEU A 171 -20.33 9.54 -29.28
N PHE A 172 -20.68 8.45 -28.59
CA PHE A 172 -21.85 7.63 -28.88
C PHE A 172 -23.14 8.40 -28.59
N GLY A 173 -23.23 9.09 -27.45
CA GLY A 173 -24.37 9.95 -27.12
C GLY A 173 -24.55 11.12 -28.10
N LEU A 174 -23.47 11.85 -28.41
CA LEU A 174 -23.48 12.93 -29.41
C LEU A 174 -23.75 12.41 -30.82
N GLY A 175 -23.28 11.20 -31.16
CA GLY A 175 -23.57 10.53 -32.43
C GLY A 175 -25.06 10.26 -32.62
N ILE A 176 -25.74 9.73 -31.60
CA ILE A 176 -27.19 9.49 -31.64
C ILE A 176 -27.98 10.79 -31.75
N ILE A 177 -27.58 11.83 -31.02
CA ILE A 177 -28.23 13.15 -31.05
C ILE A 177 -28.02 13.82 -32.42
N GLY A 178 -26.81 13.72 -32.99
CA GLY A 178 -26.49 14.25 -34.31
C GLY A 178 -27.31 13.59 -35.43
N ILE A 179 -27.45 12.27 -35.39
CA ILE A 179 -28.26 11.52 -36.38
C ILE A 179 -29.75 11.86 -36.22
N SER A 180 -30.25 11.93 -34.98
CA SER A 180 -31.65 12.30 -34.69
C SER A 180 -32.01 13.72 -35.15
N GLY A 181 -31.05 14.64 -35.14
CA GLY A 181 -31.22 16.01 -35.65
C GLY A 181 -31.29 16.12 -37.18
N ILE A 182 -30.56 15.26 -37.91
CA ILE A 182 -30.53 15.27 -39.38
C ILE A 182 -31.82 14.68 -39.97
N VAL A 183 -32.39 13.65 -39.33
CA VAL A 183 -33.63 12.98 -39.80
C VAL A 183 -34.84 13.93 -39.78
N ARG A 184 -34.88 14.93 -38.89
CA ARG A 184 -36.00 15.88 -38.78
C ARG A 184 -36.08 16.92 -39.89
N LYS A 185 -35.01 17.14 -40.69
CA LYS A 185 -35.00 18.14 -41.78
C LYS A 185 -35.54 17.64 -43.13
N LYS A 186 -36.04 16.40 -43.21
CA LYS A 186 -36.60 15.80 -44.44
C LYS A 186 -38.13 15.68 -44.44
N LYS A 187 -38.84 16.58 -43.76
CA LYS A 187 -40.28 16.81 -43.97
C LYS A 187 -40.50 18.23 -44.46
#